data_AF-A0A3A6WD23-F1
#
_entry.id   AF-A0A3A6WD23-F1
#
_cell.length_a   1.000
_cell.length_b   1.000
_cell.length_c   1.000
_cell.angle_alpha   90.00
_cell.angle_beta   90.00
_cell.angle_gamma   90.00
#
_symmetry.space_group_name_H-M   'P 1'
#
loop_
_entity.id
_entity.type
_entity.pdbx_description
1 polymer ?
#
loop_
_entity_poly.entity_id
_entity_poly.type
_entity_poly.pdbx_seq_one_letter_code
_entity_poly.pdbx_strand_id
1 'polypeptide(L)'
;MATYDREKLIDGLNNLTGFDFTKAELRVRREGDMTPDVTFSKRFQAEVAAIALKESAKVLMTMPISEFTEMCAEVSVFLLRGSVEKMGLLPDNNAEELPSDLESAEA
;
A
#
# COMPACT_ATOMS: atom_id res chain seq x y z
N MET A 1 18.72 7.51 11.48
CA MET A 1 18.33 6.30 10.74
C MET A 1 17.49 6.76 9.56
N ALA A 2 17.55 6.07 8.42
CA ALA A 2 16.67 6.41 7.29
C ALA A 2 15.23 6.07 7.69
N THR A 3 14.34 7.04 7.56
CA THR A 3 12.89 6.92 7.74
C THR A 3 12.22 7.48 6.48
N TYR A 4 10.95 7.15 6.23
CA TYR A 4 10.21 7.72 5.09
C TYR A 4 9.10 8.67 5.54
N ASP A 5 8.76 9.63 4.69
CA ASP A 5 7.63 10.54 4.89
C ASP A 5 6.37 9.92 4.28
N ARG A 6 5.43 9.53 5.14
CA ARG A 6 4.22 8.81 4.73
C ARG A 6 3.29 9.65 3.87
N GLU A 7 3.14 10.94 4.17
CA GLU A 7 2.27 11.83 3.39
C GLU A 7 2.85 12.02 1.99
N LYS A 8 4.15 12.27 1.88
CA LYS A 8 4.84 12.36 0.59
C LYS A 8 4.78 11.05 -0.19
N LEU A 9 4.83 9.90 0.48
CA LEU A 9 4.68 8.60 -0.18
C LEU A 9 3.30 8.50 -0.83
N ILE A 10 2.23 8.78 -0.09
CA ILE A 10 0.86 8.68 -0.60
C ILE A 10 0.63 9.64 -1.77
N ASP A 11 1.06 10.90 -1.63
CA ASP A 11 0.97 11.89 -2.70
C ASP A 11 1.76 11.47 -3.94
N GLY A 12 2.97 10.93 -3.74
CA GLY A 12 3.81 10.42 -4.81
C GLY A 12 3.18 9.24 -5.54
N LEU A 13 2.61 8.28 -4.80
CA LEU A 13 1.94 7.10 -5.35
C LEU A 13 0.76 7.48 -6.24
N ASN A 14 -0.07 8.43 -5.81
CA ASN A 14 -1.21 8.93 -6.59
C ASN A 14 -0.83 9.60 -7.92
N ASN A 15 0.44 10.00 -8.06
CA ASN A 15 0.98 10.62 -9.27
C ASN A 15 1.74 9.64 -10.18
N LEU A 16 1.87 8.37 -9.79
CA LEU A 16 2.53 7.36 -10.61
C LEU A 16 1.68 6.95 -11.80
N THR A 17 2.35 6.58 -12.88
CA THR A 17 1.73 6.07 -14.10
C THR A 17 2.10 4.61 -14.36
N GLY A 18 1.45 3.99 -15.35
CA GLY A 18 1.86 2.65 -15.80
C GLY A 18 3.30 2.56 -16.31
N PHE A 19 3.88 3.68 -16.80
CA PHE A 19 5.30 3.73 -17.16
C PHE A 19 6.21 3.58 -15.95
N ASP A 20 5.85 4.19 -14.83
CA ASP A 20 6.61 4.09 -13.59
C ASP A 20 6.54 2.67 -13.03
N PHE A 21 5.35 2.05 -13.08
CA PHE A 21 5.14 0.65 -12.71
C PHE A 21 6.04 -0.30 -13.52
N THR A 22 5.97 -0.23 -14.85
CA THR A 22 6.74 -1.11 -15.74
C THR A 22 8.25 -0.87 -15.63
N LYS A 23 8.66 0.38 -15.39
CA LYS A 23 10.07 0.72 -15.12
C LYS A 23 10.55 0.10 -13.81
N ALA A 24 9.76 0.15 -12.74
CA ALA A 24 10.08 -0.49 -11.47
C ALA A 24 10.19 -2.02 -11.64
N GLU A 25 9.24 -2.64 -12.34
CA GLU A 25 9.29 -4.08 -12.61
C GLU A 25 10.55 -4.45 -13.40
N LEU A 26 10.83 -3.75 -14.49
CA LEU A 26 12.01 -4.02 -15.31
C LEU A 26 13.33 -3.89 -14.53
N ARG A 27 13.40 -3.05 -13.50
CA ARG A 27 14.59 -2.93 -12.64
C ARG A 27 14.74 -4.16 -11.76
N VAL A 28 13.69 -4.54 -11.03
CA VAL A 28 13.78 -5.67 -10.09
C VAL A 28 13.92 -7.02 -10.82
N ARG A 29 13.30 -7.18 -12.00
CA ARG A 29 13.49 -8.36 -12.86
C ARG A 29 14.94 -8.48 -13.33
N ARG A 30 15.57 -7.36 -13.70
CA ARG A 30 17.00 -7.32 -14.07
C ARG A 30 17.92 -7.69 -12.91
N GLU A 31 17.49 -7.42 -11.68
CA GLU A 31 18.19 -7.81 -10.45
C GLU A 31 17.85 -9.25 -9.99
N GLY A 32 17.07 -9.99 -10.77
CA GLY A 32 16.77 -11.40 -10.52
C GLY A 32 15.53 -11.64 -9.66
N ASP A 33 14.62 -10.68 -9.53
CA ASP A 33 13.35 -10.91 -8.86
C ASP A 33 12.43 -11.82 -9.70
N MET A 34 12.22 -13.03 -9.21
CA MET A 34 11.41 -14.06 -9.87
C MET A 34 10.03 -14.23 -9.25
N THR A 35 9.58 -13.29 -8.39
CA THR A 35 8.23 -13.34 -7.81
C THR A 35 7.20 -13.39 -8.94
N PRO A 36 6.29 -14.38 -9.00
CA PRO A 36 5.38 -14.56 -10.14
C PRO A 36 4.56 -13.30 -10.41
N ASP A 37 3.85 -12.83 -9.39
CA ASP A 37 3.22 -11.53 -9.39
C ASP A 37 4.13 -10.53 -8.65
N VAL A 38 4.69 -9.61 -9.42
CA VAL A 38 5.68 -8.64 -8.94
C VAL A 38 5.09 -7.71 -7.86
N THR A 39 3.77 -7.53 -7.81
CA THR A 39 3.12 -6.67 -6.82
C THR A 39 3.31 -7.16 -5.39
N PHE A 40 3.57 -8.45 -5.17
CA PHE A 40 3.91 -9.02 -3.86
C PHE A 40 5.40 -8.99 -3.52
N SER A 41 6.28 -8.61 -4.47
CA SER A 41 7.71 -8.49 -4.19
C SER A 41 7.99 -7.26 -3.33
N LYS A 42 8.73 -7.47 -2.23
CA LYS A 42 9.23 -6.36 -1.39
C LYS A 42 10.27 -5.50 -2.10
N ARG A 43 11.07 -6.05 -3.01
CA ARG A 43 12.00 -5.25 -3.83
C ARG A 43 11.24 -4.35 -4.80
N PHE A 44 10.19 -4.89 -5.42
CA PHE A 44 9.33 -4.10 -6.29
C PHE A 44 8.60 -3.00 -5.53
N GLN A 45 8.00 -3.32 -4.38
CA GLN A 45 7.32 -2.33 -3.54
C GLN A 45 8.29 -1.22 -3.09
N ALA A 46 9.56 -1.57 -2.79
CA ALA A 46 10.59 -0.59 -2.48
C ALA A 46 10.97 0.28 -3.70
N GLU A 47 11.05 -0.28 -4.90
CA GLU A 47 11.34 0.47 -6.13
C GLU A 47 10.18 1.43 -6.50
N VAL A 48 8.93 1.01 -6.30
CA VAL A 48 7.76 1.87 -6.48
C VAL A 48 7.76 3.02 -5.47
N ALA A 49 8.03 2.74 -4.19
CA ALA A 49 8.19 3.78 -3.17
C ALA A 49 9.34 4.74 -3.51
N ALA A 50 10.46 4.23 -4.02
CA ALA A 50 11.61 5.02 -4.43
C ALA A 50 11.25 6.02 -5.53
N ILE A 51 10.47 5.60 -6.54
CA ILE A 51 10.00 6.50 -7.60
C ILE A 51 9.05 7.56 -7.02
N ALA A 52 8.08 7.16 -6.18
CA ALA A 52 7.12 8.06 -5.56
C ALA A 52 7.81 9.14 -4.69
N LEU A 53 8.80 8.74 -3.90
CA LEU A 53 9.55 9.63 -2.99
C LEU A 53 10.71 10.37 -3.68
N LYS A 54 11.00 10.05 -4.95
CA LYS A 54 12.20 10.53 -5.66
C LYS A 54 13.50 10.21 -4.90
N GLU A 55 13.56 9.02 -4.30
CA GLU A 55 14.67 8.51 -3.50
C GLU A 55 15.24 7.24 -4.13
N SER A 56 16.38 6.76 -3.64
CA SER A 56 16.97 5.48 -4.04
C SER A 56 16.34 4.31 -3.30
N ALA A 57 15.91 3.28 -4.04
CA ALA A 57 15.48 2.01 -3.43
C ALA A 57 16.56 1.37 -2.56
N LYS A 58 17.84 1.53 -2.94
CA LYS A 58 18.96 1.05 -2.11
C LYS A 58 18.98 1.71 -0.74
N VAL A 59 18.67 3.01 -0.66
CA VAL A 59 18.58 3.74 0.62
C VAL A 59 17.39 3.23 1.42
N LEU A 60 16.21 3.11 0.79
CA LEU A 60 15.00 2.60 1.44
C LEU A 60 15.17 1.17 1.99
N MET A 61 15.92 0.32 1.28
CA MET A 61 16.23 -1.04 1.72
C MET A 61 17.21 -1.13 2.92
N THR A 62 17.82 -0.02 3.33
CA THR A 62 18.65 0.03 4.56
C THR A 62 17.88 0.47 5.81
N MET A 63 16.59 0.80 5.67
CA MET A 63 15.74 1.16 6.80
C MET A 63 15.60 0.00 7.79
N PRO A 64 15.26 0.28 9.07
CA PRO A 64 14.85 -0.74 10.01
C PRO A 64 13.71 -1.61 9.44
N ILE A 65 13.72 -2.90 9.75
CA ILE A 65 12.76 -3.87 9.21
C ILE A 65 11.31 -3.41 9.43
N SER A 66 10.98 -2.88 10.61
CA SER A 66 9.63 -2.39 10.92
C SER A 66 9.18 -1.30 9.94
N GLU A 67 9.99 -0.26 9.77
CA GLU A 67 9.70 0.88 8.89
C GLU A 67 9.66 0.46 7.41
N PHE A 68 10.59 -0.40 6.99
CA PHE A 68 10.60 -0.95 5.64
C PHE A 68 9.34 -1.75 5.34
N THR A 69 8.92 -2.62 6.27
CA THR A 69 7.71 -3.44 6.07
C THR A 69 6.44 -2.60 6.05
N GLU A 70 6.37 -1.54 6.85
CA GLU A 70 5.25 -0.60 6.87
C GLU A 70 5.14 0.18 5.55
N MET A 71 6.24 0.76 5.07
CA MET A 71 6.30 1.40 3.75
C MET A 71 5.83 0.45 2.64
N CYS A 72 6.32 -0.79 2.64
CA CYS A 72 5.91 -1.80 1.69
C CYS A 72 4.42 -2.15 1.79
N ALA A 73 3.85 -2.14 3.00
CA ALA A 73 2.42 -2.39 3.21
C ALA A 73 1.57 -1.27 2.59
N GLU A 74 1.96 0.00 2.76
CA GLU A 74 1.27 1.14 2.15
C GLU A 74 1.26 1.05 0.62
N VAL A 75 2.41 0.75 0.02
CA VAL A 75 2.50 0.51 -1.44
C VAL A 75 1.63 -0.67 -1.86
N SER A 76 1.66 -1.76 -1.10
CA SER A 76 0.85 -2.95 -1.38
C SER A 76 -0.65 -2.63 -1.37
N VAL A 77 -1.11 -1.85 -0.38
CA VAL A 77 -2.49 -1.39 -0.30
C VAL A 77 -2.82 -0.53 -1.51
N PHE A 78 -2.00 0.45 -1.86
CA PHE A 78 -2.23 1.30 -3.04
C PHE A 78 -2.41 0.49 -4.33
N LEU A 79 -1.52 -0.47 -4.59
CA LEU A 79 -1.55 -1.30 -5.81
C LEU A 79 -2.77 -2.22 -5.88
N LEU A 80 -3.25 -2.70 -4.73
CA LEU A 80 -4.34 -3.68 -4.66
C LEU A 80 -5.72 -3.05 -4.41
N ARG A 81 -5.79 -1.86 -3.81
CA ARG A 81 -7.05 -1.20 -3.45
C ARG A 81 -7.89 -0.78 -4.65
N GLY A 82 -7.25 -0.38 -5.76
CA GLY A 82 -7.93 -0.15 -7.03
C GLY A 82 -8.64 -1.39 -7.60
N SER A 83 -8.24 -2.59 -7.16
CA SER A 83 -8.94 -3.85 -7.46
C SER A 83 -10.11 -4.10 -6.52
N VAL A 84 -10.05 -3.66 -5.25
CA VAL A 84 -11.11 -3.90 -4.24
C VAL A 84 -12.36 -3.08 -4.52
N GLU A 85 -12.23 -1.79 -4.81
CA GLU A 85 -13.39 -0.93 -5.11
C GLU A 85 -14.08 -1.34 -6.42
N LYS A 86 -13.34 -1.90 -7.38
CA LYS A 86 -13.91 -2.47 -8.63
C LYS A 86 -14.53 -3.85 -8.44
N MET A 87 -14.17 -4.59 -7.39
CA MET A 87 -14.72 -5.92 -7.11
C MET A 87 -16.05 -5.88 -6.35
N GLY A 88 -16.56 -4.70 -6.00
CA GLY A 88 -17.81 -4.54 -5.24
C GLY A 88 -17.76 -5.07 -3.81
N LEU A 89 -16.57 -5.39 -3.30
CA LEU A 89 -16.35 -5.86 -1.94
C LEU A 89 -16.09 -4.65 -1.02
N LEU A 90 -17.09 -3.78 -0.88
CA LEU A 90 -17.13 -2.94 0.32
C LEU A 90 -17.41 -3.86 1.51
N PRO A 91 -16.72 -3.71 2.65
CA PRO A 91 -17.18 -4.33 3.88
C PRO A 91 -18.58 -3.76 4.18
N ASP A 92 -19.56 -4.64 4.33
CA ASP A 92 -20.91 -4.27 4.76
C ASP A 92 -20.80 -3.54 6.10
N ASN A 93 -20.87 -2.21 6.08
CA ASN A 93 -21.02 -1.39 7.28
C ASN A 93 -22.46 -1.49 7.79
N ASN A 94 -22.93 -2.71 8.06
CA ASN A 94 -24.14 -2.92 8.86
C ASN A 94 -23.75 -2.88 10.34
N ALA A 95 -23.28 -1.71 10.77
CA ALA A 95 -23.53 -1.26 12.13
C ALA A 95 -24.91 -0.58 12.09
N GLU A 96 -25.98 -1.37 11.96
CA GLU A 96 -27.30 -0.87 12.33
C GLU A 96 -27.22 -0.51 13.82
N GLU A 97 -27.41 0.79 14.08
CA GLU A 97 -27.63 1.35 15.39
C GLU A 97 -28.57 0.44 16.17
N LEU A 98 -28.11 -0.11 17.30
CA LEU A 98 -29.02 -0.61 18.31
C LEU A 98 -29.81 0.60 18.81
N PRO A 99 -31.15 0.65 18.65
CA PRO A 99 -31.91 1.74 19.25
C PRO A 99 -31.84 1.58 20.76
N SER A 100 -31.09 2.47 21.39
CA SER A 100 -31.27 2.81 22.79
C SER A 100 -32.64 3.45 22.95
N ASP A 101 -33.37 3.00 23.96
CA ASP A 101 -34.61 3.59 24.51
C ASP A 101 -35.91 3.00 23.95
N LEU A 102 -36.50 2.05 24.69
CA LEU A 102 -37.81 2.32 25.27
C LEU A 102 -38.03 1.52 26.56
N GLU A 103 -38.10 2.34 27.60
CA GLU A 103 -38.41 2.11 29.00
C GLU A 103 -39.82 1.55 29.22
N SER A 104 -39.93 0.64 30.20
CA SER A 104 -41.09 0.36 31.08
C SER A 104 -42.50 0.21 30.51
N ALA A 105 -43.08 -0.99 30.74
CA ALA A 105 -44.41 -1.10 31.32
C ALA A 105 -44.54 -2.44 32.06
N GLU A 106 -44.41 -2.39 33.40
CA GLU A 106 -44.97 -3.39 34.31
C GLU A 106 -46.51 -3.33 34.27
N ALA A 107 -47.17 -4.49 34.20
CA ALA A 107 -48.39 -4.85 34.95
C ALA A 107 -48.73 -6.34 34.71
#